data_AF-A0A3D2WHK8-F1
#
_entry.id   AF-A0A3D2WHK8-F1
#
_cell.length_a   1.000
_cell.length_b   1.000
_cell.length_c   1.000
_cell.angle_alpha   90.00
_cell.angle_beta   90.00
_cell.angle_gamma   90.00
#
_symmetry.space_group_name_H-M   'P 1'
#
loop_
_entity.id
_entity.type
_entity.pdbx_description
1 polymer ?
#
loop_
_entity_poly.entity_id
_entity_poly.type
_entity_poly.pdbx_seq_one_letter_code
_entity_poly.pdbx_strand_id
1 'polypeptide(L)'
;MLHDEKQDKSVFVDGREKAPMAATETMYQKEDGSVDRELATNHPMAAAIPGTPAAMVHVQQKYGTKSLERLLQPAIELAENGFAVTSEYTDALELRLKAVQKWPSSSVFLDKGKLPEAGWILKQPDLAKTLRSIAENGRKGFYEGDVAKTMVKDVQENGGLWTLNDLVNYDVAEREPIIFNYGDYKITSSPLPSSGGLVMAGIFGQLEDQNYQDANEADRTHLFVEAMRNAYYKRAQFMGDSDFTHDDGRWLLKQSEIDKMASNISLDKARPSSEMPLLTSGSKGTQTTHFSVIDGYGNRAAV
;
A
#
# COMPACT_ATOMS: atom_id res chain seq x y z
N MET A 1 8.13 6.47 -3.51
CA MET A 1 8.44 7.70 -4.26
C MET A 1 9.92 8.01 -4.11
N LEU A 2 10.64 8.23 -5.21
CA LEU A 2 12.06 8.60 -5.21
C LEU A 2 12.23 9.92 -5.96
N HIS A 3 13.17 10.76 -5.51
CA HIS A 3 13.64 11.93 -6.22
C HIS A 3 15.17 11.83 -6.38
N ASP A 4 15.62 11.84 -7.63
CA ASP A 4 17.02 11.92 -8.02
C ASP A 4 17.39 13.40 -8.24
N GLU A 5 18.23 13.92 -7.34
CA GLU A 5 18.64 15.33 -7.36
C GLU A 5 19.49 15.67 -8.58
N LYS A 6 20.32 14.74 -9.07
CA LYS A 6 21.21 15.01 -10.21
C LYS A 6 20.44 15.18 -11.51
N GLN A 7 19.30 14.50 -11.62
CA GLN A 7 18.43 14.55 -12.79
C GLN A 7 17.26 15.52 -12.62
N ASP A 8 17.07 16.09 -11.42
CA ASP A 8 15.85 16.81 -11.00
C ASP A 8 14.57 16.04 -11.40
N LYS A 9 14.58 14.72 -11.16
CA LYS A 9 13.50 13.83 -11.58
C LYS A 9 12.94 13.03 -10.41
N SER A 10 11.61 13.05 -10.28
CA SER A 10 10.87 12.17 -9.38
C SER A 10 10.29 10.97 -10.12
N VAL A 11 10.28 9.81 -9.47
CA VAL A 11 9.71 8.56 -9.99
C VAL A 11 8.96 7.82 -8.89
N PHE A 12 7.83 7.21 -9.25
CA PHE A 12 7.11 6.31 -8.37
C PHE A 12 7.43 4.86 -8.73
N VAL A 13 8.21 4.18 -7.91
CA VAL A 13 8.44 2.74 -8.03
C VAL A 13 7.24 2.01 -7.43
N ASP A 14 6.43 1.41 -8.29
CA ASP A 14 5.21 0.68 -7.95
C ASP A 14 5.52 -0.80 -7.69
N GLY A 15 5.67 -1.12 -6.40
CA GLY A 15 5.78 -2.49 -5.89
C GLY A 15 4.45 -3.04 -5.39
N ARG A 16 3.30 -2.59 -5.92
CA ARG A 16 1.98 -3.10 -5.53
C ARG A 16 1.85 -4.59 -5.88
N GLU A 17 1.16 -5.33 -5.03
CA GLU A 17 0.88 -6.73 -5.27
C GLU A 17 -0.04 -6.92 -6.49
N LYS A 18 0.14 -8.03 -7.23
CA LYS A 18 -0.72 -8.38 -8.38
C LYS A 18 -1.57 -9.59 -8.05
N ALA A 19 -2.83 -9.59 -8.48
CA ALA A 19 -3.67 -10.78 -8.36
C ALA A 19 -3.04 -11.96 -9.12
N PRO A 20 -3.13 -13.21 -8.61
CA PRO A 20 -2.71 -14.38 -9.36
C PRO A 20 -3.53 -14.50 -10.65
N MET A 21 -2.96 -15.08 -11.71
CA MET A 21 -3.58 -15.17 -13.04
C MET A 21 -4.92 -15.92 -13.04
N ALA A 22 -5.13 -16.81 -12.07
CA ALA A 22 -6.38 -17.57 -11.92
C ALA A 22 -7.48 -16.81 -11.13
N ALA A 23 -7.20 -15.58 -10.65
CA ALA A 23 -8.19 -14.76 -9.97
C ALA A 23 -9.37 -14.41 -10.90
N THR A 24 -10.56 -14.33 -10.34
CA THR A 24 -11.79 -13.98 -11.06
C THR A 24 -12.55 -12.88 -10.33
N GLU A 25 -13.40 -12.16 -11.06
CA GLU A 25 -14.21 -11.06 -10.51
C GLU A 25 -15.07 -11.47 -9.30
N THR A 26 -15.56 -12.71 -9.30
CA THR A 26 -16.51 -13.22 -8.30
C THR A 26 -15.86 -14.14 -7.26
N MET A 27 -14.53 -14.26 -7.21
CA MET A 27 -13.82 -15.22 -6.32
C MET A 27 -14.05 -15.01 -4.82
N TYR A 28 -14.62 -13.86 -4.42
CA TYR A 28 -14.99 -13.54 -3.03
C TYR A 28 -16.51 -13.48 -2.79
N GLN A 29 -17.32 -13.88 -3.76
CA GLN A 29 -18.77 -13.88 -3.63
C GLN A 29 -19.27 -15.24 -3.15
N LYS A 30 -20.25 -15.22 -2.26
CA LYS A 30 -21.06 -16.39 -1.92
C LYS A 30 -22.08 -16.65 -3.03
N GLU A 31 -22.76 -17.79 -2.96
CA GLU A 31 -23.81 -18.16 -3.93
C GLU A 31 -24.96 -17.13 -4.01
N ASP A 32 -25.23 -16.41 -2.92
CA ASP A 32 -26.25 -15.35 -2.86
C ASP A 32 -25.77 -13.99 -3.38
N GLY A 33 -24.53 -13.90 -3.88
CA GLY A 33 -23.89 -12.68 -4.38
C GLY A 33 -23.32 -11.76 -3.29
N SER A 34 -23.48 -12.10 -2.00
CA SER A 34 -22.87 -11.33 -0.91
C SER A 34 -21.37 -11.63 -0.77
N VAL A 35 -20.61 -10.67 -0.24
CA VAL A 35 -19.16 -10.80 -0.07
C VAL A 35 -18.83 -11.74 1.09
N ASP A 36 -18.01 -12.76 0.83
CA ASP A 36 -17.32 -13.54 1.85
C ASP A 36 -16.09 -12.77 2.36
N ARG A 37 -16.27 -12.07 3.49
CA ARG A 37 -15.23 -11.26 4.10
C ARG A 37 -14.07 -12.06 4.67
N GLU A 38 -14.30 -13.29 5.10
CA GLU A 38 -13.23 -14.13 5.62
C GLU A 38 -12.32 -14.57 4.47
N LEU A 39 -12.92 -15.01 3.37
CA LEU A 39 -12.23 -15.37 2.14
C LEU A 39 -11.43 -14.19 1.57
N ALA A 40 -11.98 -12.97 1.63
CA ALA A 40 -11.37 -11.74 1.11
C ALA A 40 -10.32 -11.09 2.03
N THR A 41 -10.14 -11.57 3.27
CA THR A 41 -9.27 -10.89 4.26
C THR A 41 -8.25 -11.80 4.92
N ASN A 42 -8.63 -13.01 5.33
CA ASN A 42 -7.80 -13.86 6.19
C ASN A 42 -7.49 -15.23 5.56
N HIS A 43 -8.01 -15.52 4.37
CA HIS A 43 -7.79 -16.77 3.65
C HIS A 43 -6.64 -16.61 2.62
N PRO A 44 -5.90 -17.68 2.28
CA PRO A 44 -4.91 -17.67 1.18
C PRO A 44 -5.45 -17.23 -0.18
N MET A 45 -6.77 -17.24 -0.35
CA MET A 45 -7.47 -16.72 -1.53
C MET A 45 -7.30 -15.20 -1.67
N ALA A 46 -7.16 -14.48 -0.54
CA ALA A 46 -6.92 -13.05 -0.50
C ALA A 46 -5.47 -12.65 -0.82
N ALA A 47 -4.54 -13.61 -0.85
CA ALA A 47 -3.12 -13.32 -1.04
C ALA A 47 -2.84 -12.96 -2.51
N ALA A 48 -2.20 -11.82 -2.72
CA ALA A 48 -1.70 -11.37 -4.02
C ALA A 48 -0.17 -11.50 -4.09
N ILE A 49 0.38 -11.57 -5.29
CA ILE A 49 1.83 -11.79 -5.50
C ILE A 49 2.63 -10.62 -4.91
N PRO A 50 3.54 -10.86 -3.92
CA PRO A 50 4.19 -9.79 -3.19
C PRO A 50 5.13 -8.98 -4.06
N GLY A 51 5.07 -7.64 -3.95
CA GLY A 51 5.90 -6.75 -4.77
C GLY A 51 7.12 -6.13 -4.11
N THR A 52 7.12 -6.02 -2.78
CA THR A 52 8.21 -5.39 -2.02
C THR A 52 9.59 -5.99 -2.32
N PRO A 53 9.79 -7.33 -2.40
CA PRO A 53 11.09 -7.89 -2.73
C PRO A 53 11.61 -7.43 -4.09
N ALA A 54 10.78 -7.45 -5.13
CA ALA A 54 11.18 -6.95 -6.45
C ALA A 54 11.44 -5.44 -6.42
N ALA A 55 10.62 -4.65 -5.73
CA ALA A 55 10.82 -3.20 -5.63
C ALA A 55 12.15 -2.84 -4.95
N MET A 56 12.52 -3.54 -3.86
CA MET A 56 13.82 -3.34 -3.20
C MET A 56 14.99 -3.68 -4.13
N VAL A 57 14.90 -4.81 -4.86
CA VAL A 57 15.93 -5.21 -5.83
C VAL A 57 16.03 -4.19 -6.97
N HIS A 58 14.90 -3.75 -7.52
CA HIS A 58 14.84 -2.76 -8.59
C HIS A 58 15.46 -1.43 -8.15
N VAL A 59 15.10 -0.95 -6.95
CA VAL A 59 15.67 0.28 -6.40
C VAL A 59 17.17 0.15 -6.18
N GLN A 60 17.62 -0.98 -5.63
CA GLN A 60 19.06 -1.22 -5.43
C GLN A 60 19.82 -1.25 -6.77
N GLN A 61 19.28 -1.91 -7.79
CA GLN A 61 19.94 -2.05 -9.09
C GLN A 61 20.03 -0.73 -9.85
N LYS A 62 18.97 0.08 -9.79
CA LYS A 62 18.87 1.30 -10.61
C LYS A 62 19.32 2.58 -9.89
N TYR A 63 19.10 2.67 -8.59
CA TYR A 63 19.37 3.87 -7.79
C TYR A 63 20.35 3.63 -6.63
N GLY A 64 20.66 2.36 -6.32
CA GLY A 64 21.50 1.99 -5.19
C GLY A 64 23.00 2.14 -5.46
N THR A 65 23.76 2.38 -4.40
CA THR A 65 25.24 2.47 -4.43
C THR A 65 25.93 1.38 -3.63
N LYS A 66 25.16 0.47 -3.01
CA LYS A 66 25.64 -0.65 -2.19
C LYS A 66 24.98 -1.94 -2.68
N SER A 67 25.64 -3.07 -2.47
CA SER A 67 25.12 -4.38 -2.84
C SER A 67 23.96 -4.80 -1.93
N LEU A 68 23.11 -5.71 -2.40
CA LEU A 68 21.99 -6.23 -1.62
C LEU A 68 22.47 -6.97 -0.37
N GLU A 69 23.58 -7.71 -0.43
CA GLU A 69 24.16 -8.39 0.72
C GLU A 69 24.49 -7.40 1.83
N ARG A 70 25.14 -6.28 1.49
CA ARG A 70 25.46 -5.25 2.49
C ARG A 70 24.21 -4.60 3.06
N LEU A 71 23.19 -4.34 2.25
CA LEU A 71 21.97 -3.64 2.67
C LEU A 71 21.06 -4.52 3.52
N LEU A 72 20.97 -5.82 3.22
CA LEU A 72 20.09 -6.77 3.91
C LEU A 72 20.75 -7.42 5.13
N GLN A 73 22.08 -7.38 5.25
CA GLN A 73 22.82 -8.01 6.35
C GLN A 73 22.26 -7.67 7.75
N PRO A 74 21.95 -6.41 8.10
CA PRO A 74 21.40 -6.11 9.43
C PRO A 74 20.03 -6.75 9.67
N ALA A 75 19.17 -6.82 8.65
CA ALA A 75 17.86 -7.46 8.76
C ALA A 75 17.98 -8.99 8.88
N ILE A 76 18.95 -9.58 8.17
CA ILE A 76 19.28 -11.01 8.26
C ILE A 76 19.74 -11.34 9.69
N GLU A 77 20.65 -10.54 10.27
CA GLU A 77 21.15 -10.74 11.63
C GLU A 77 20.04 -10.58 12.68
N LEU A 78 19.17 -9.58 12.53
CA LEU A 78 18.02 -9.41 13.42
C LEU A 78 17.03 -10.57 13.32
N ALA A 79 16.77 -11.09 12.12
CA ALA A 79 15.89 -12.23 11.93
C ALA A 79 16.50 -13.53 12.51
N GLU A 80 17.81 -13.73 12.37
CA GLU A 80 18.50 -14.93 12.85
C GLU A 80 18.73 -14.92 14.37
N ASN A 81 19.31 -13.84 14.90
CA ASN A 81 19.69 -13.73 16.30
C ASN A 81 18.52 -13.32 17.19
N GLY A 82 17.51 -12.68 16.59
CA GLY A 82 16.32 -12.16 17.23
C GLY A 82 16.49 -10.77 17.82
N PHE A 83 15.36 -10.17 18.16
CA PHE A 83 15.28 -8.87 18.82
C PHE A 83 14.15 -8.87 19.85
N ALA A 84 14.31 -8.02 20.87
CA ALA A 84 13.29 -7.81 21.89
C ALA A 84 12.09 -7.07 21.28
N VAL A 85 10.90 -7.66 21.40
CA VAL A 85 9.65 -7.01 20.97
C VAL A 85 9.22 -5.95 21.98
N THR A 86 8.47 -4.95 21.52
CA THR A 86 7.92 -3.87 22.35
C THR A 86 6.45 -4.13 22.70
N SER A 87 5.84 -3.30 23.55
CA SER A 87 4.40 -3.38 23.83
C SER A 87 3.54 -3.19 22.58
N GLU A 88 3.98 -2.34 21.64
CA GLU A 88 3.27 -2.10 20.38
C GLU A 88 3.20 -3.37 19.51
N TYR A 89 4.20 -4.25 19.59
CA TYR A 89 4.14 -5.55 18.92
C TYR A 89 3.02 -6.42 19.51
N THR A 90 2.93 -6.47 20.84
CA THR A 90 1.89 -7.23 21.56
C THR A 90 0.50 -6.69 21.23
N ASP A 91 0.33 -5.37 21.26
CA ASP A 91 -0.95 -4.70 20.93
C ASP A 91 -1.36 -4.98 19.48
N ALA A 92 -0.43 -4.86 18.52
CA ALA A 92 -0.70 -5.15 17.11
C ALA A 92 -1.05 -6.62 16.87
N LEU A 93 -0.36 -7.54 17.57
CA LEU A 93 -0.64 -8.97 17.46
C LEU A 93 -1.98 -9.35 18.11
N GLU A 94 -2.37 -8.71 19.22
CA GLU A 94 -3.66 -8.92 19.87
C GLU A 94 -4.82 -8.62 18.92
N LEU A 95 -4.75 -7.51 18.17
CA LEU A 95 -5.76 -7.12 17.18
C LEU A 95 -5.98 -8.19 16.09
N ARG A 96 -4.98 -9.04 15.84
CA ARG A 96 -4.99 -10.07 14.79
C ARG A 96 -4.88 -11.49 15.34
N LEU A 97 -4.92 -11.68 16.66
CA LEU A 97 -4.62 -12.96 17.31
C LEU A 97 -5.48 -14.11 16.77
N LYS A 98 -6.79 -13.87 16.64
CA LYS A 98 -7.74 -14.87 16.10
C LYS A 98 -7.44 -15.27 14.66
N ALA A 99 -6.90 -14.36 13.84
CA ALA A 99 -6.53 -14.66 12.46
C ALA A 99 -5.19 -15.41 12.40
N VAL A 100 -4.21 -14.98 13.21
CA VAL A 100 -2.87 -15.59 13.27
C VAL A 100 -2.95 -17.04 13.78
N GLN A 101 -3.68 -17.29 14.88
CA GLN A 101 -3.78 -18.62 15.50
C GLN A 101 -4.43 -19.70 14.63
N LYS A 102 -5.06 -19.34 13.51
CA LYS A 102 -5.59 -20.32 12.55
C LYS A 102 -4.49 -21.08 11.81
N TRP A 103 -3.27 -20.56 11.81
CA TRP A 103 -2.18 -21.06 10.98
C TRP A 103 -1.04 -21.62 11.86
N PRO A 104 -0.38 -22.72 11.45
CA PRO A 104 0.76 -23.29 12.18
C PRO A 104 1.94 -22.30 12.37
N SER A 105 2.09 -21.35 11.44
CA SER A 105 3.10 -20.28 11.49
C SER A 105 2.93 -19.33 12.67
N SER A 106 1.78 -19.34 13.36
CA SER A 106 1.56 -18.58 14.60
C SER A 106 2.60 -18.88 15.69
N SER A 107 3.20 -20.07 15.68
CA SER A 107 4.29 -20.46 16.59
C SER A 107 5.54 -19.57 16.48
N VAL A 108 5.73 -18.86 15.35
CA VAL A 108 6.81 -17.89 15.17
C VAL A 108 6.57 -16.61 15.96
N PHE A 109 5.30 -16.20 16.09
CA PHE A 109 4.92 -14.88 16.63
C PHE A 109 4.40 -14.94 18.08
N LEU A 110 4.11 -16.14 18.58
CA LEU A 110 3.52 -16.35 19.91
C LEU A 110 4.49 -17.06 20.85
N ASP A 111 4.59 -16.57 22.09
CA ASP A 111 5.33 -17.28 23.14
C ASP A 111 4.50 -18.45 23.66
N LYS A 112 4.83 -19.67 23.22
CA LYS A 112 4.12 -20.90 23.62
C LYS A 112 2.60 -20.81 23.40
N GLY A 113 2.21 -20.19 22.27
CA GLY A 113 0.80 -20.02 21.88
C GLY A 113 0.09 -18.83 22.54
N LYS A 114 0.79 -18.02 23.35
CA LYS A 114 0.27 -16.81 23.99
C LYS A 114 0.89 -15.56 23.39
N LEU A 115 0.23 -14.42 23.61
CA LEU A 115 0.80 -13.12 23.29
C LEU A 115 2.11 -12.93 24.05
N PRO A 116 3.22 -12.56 23.39
CA PRO A 116 4.47 -12.31 24.07
C PRO A 116 4.42 -11.00 24.83
N GLU A 117 5.12 -10.93 25.96
CA GLU A 117 5.33 -9.69 26.69
C GLU A 117 6.47 -8.87 26.06
N ALA A 118 6.47 -7.56 26.32
CA ALA A 118 7.59 -6.70 25.92
C ALA A 118 8.90 -7.23 26.49
N GLY A 119 9.96 -7.26 25.68
CA GLY A 119 11.24 -7.89 26.02
C GLY A 119 11.37 -9.33 25.54
N TRP A 120 10.29 -10.00 25.13
CA TRP A 120 10.38 -11.33 24.51
C TRP A 120 11.20 -11.29 23.22
N ILE A 121 12.07 -12.28 23.01
CA ILE A 121 12.98 -12.31 21.88
C ILE A 121 12.32 -13.03 20.70
N LEU A 122 11.88 -12.26 19.70
CA LEU A 122 11.37 -12.80 18.44
C LEU A 122 12.52 -13.25 17.55
N LYS A 123 12.56 -14.54 17.18
CA LYS A 123 13.50 -15.11 16.21
C LYS A 123 12.76 -15.63 14.99
N GLN A 124 13.30 -15.34 13.81
CA GLN A 124 12.70 -15.68 12.51
C GLN A 124 13.77 -16.28 11.58
N PRO A 125 14.36 -17.44 11.91
CA PRO A 125 15.45 -18.03 11.12
C PRO A 125 15.04 -18.35 9.68
N ASP A 126 13.79 -18.69 9.42
CA ASP A 126 13.30 -18.93 8.06
C ASP A 126 13.15 -17.62 7.27
N LEU A 127 12.80 -16.50 7.93
CA LEU A 127 12.88 -15.18 7.31
C LEU A 127 14.33 -14.82 6.98
N ALA A 128 15.29 -15.12 7.88
CA ALA A 128 16.71 -14.89 7.62
C ALA A 128 17.20 -15.67 6.37
N LYS A 129 16.77 -16.92 6.18
CA LYS A 129 17.06 -17.70 4.97
C LYS A 129 16.49 -17.04 3.70
N THR A 130 15.24 -16.58 3.75
CA THR A 130 14.61 -15.86 2.63
C THR A 130 15.36 -14.57 2.30
N LEU A 131 15.74 -13.79 3.31
CA LEU A 131 16.51 -12.56 3.12
C LEU A 131 17.91 -12.83 2.55
N ARG A 132 18.60 -13.90 2.98
CA ARG A 132 19.86 -14.34 2.37
C ARG A 132 19.69 -14.75 0.91
N SER A 133 18.64 -15.48 0.59
CA SER A 133 18.34 -15.87 -0.78
C SER A 133 18.19 -14.64 -1.69
N ILE A 134 17.49 -13.59 -1.23
CA ILE A 134 17.37 -12.31 -1.95
C ILE A 134 18.72 -11.59 -2.03
N ALA A 135 19.48 -11.57 -0.94
CA ALA A 135 20.79 -10.94 -0.89
C ALA A 135 21.75 -11.53 -1.96
N GLU A 136 21.78 -12.86 -2.07
CA GLU A 136 22.68 -13.59 -2.96
C GLU A 136 22.20 -13.64 -4.42
N ASN A 137 20.89 -13.77 -4.63
CA ASN A 137 20.31 -14.07 -5.94
C ASN A 137 19.41 -12.93 -6.49
N GLY A 138 19.36 -11.80 -5.79
CA GLY A 138 18.49 -10.68 -6.12
C GLY A 138 17.02 -11.11 -6.22
N ARG A 139 16.35 -10.67 -7.29
CA ARG A 139 14.94 -10.99 -7.56
C ARG A 139 14.70 -12.50 -7.57
N LYS A 140 15.58 -13.29 -8.19
CA LYS A 140 15.41 -14.75 -8.29
C LYS A 140 15.37 -15.43 -6.93
N GLY A 141 16.01 -14.85 -5.93
CA GLY A 141 16.02 -15.38 -4.57
C GLY A 141 14.65 -15.45 -3.90
N PHE A 142 13.66 -14.68 -4.36
CA PHE A 142 12.29 -14.68 -3.84
C PHE A 142 11.29 -15.29 -4.82
N TYR A 143 11.41 -14.96 -6.11
CA TYR A 143 10.40 -15.30 -7.13
C TYR A 143 10.68 -16.62 -7.86
N GLU A 144 11.84 -17.25 -7.62
CA GLU A 144 12.22 -18.55 -8.16
C GLU A 144 12.77 -19.45 -7.04
N GLY A 145 13.15 -20.68 -7.40
CA GLY A 145 13.83 -21.60 -6.48
C GLY A 145 12.95 -22.08 -5.32
N ASP A 146 13.59 -22.41 -4.20
CA ASP A 146 12.92 -23.11 -3.09
C ASP A 146 12.03 -22.20 -2.23
N VAL A 147 12.35 -20.89 -2.16
CA VAL A 147 11.48 -19.89 -1.51
C VAL A 147 10.15 -19.82 -2.26
N ALA A 148 10.18 -19.63 -3.58
CA ALA A 148 8.98 -19.57 -4.42
C ALA A 148 8.16 -20.87 -4.35
N LYS A 149 8.82 -22.04 -4.47
CA LYS A 149 8.15 -23.35 -4.36
C LYS A 149 7.47 -23.54 -3.01
N THR A 150 8.14 -23.17 -1.91
CA THR A 150 7.58 -23.28 -0.56
C THR A 150 6.34 -22.41 -0.40
N MET A 151 6.40 -21.14 -0.83
CA MET A 151 5.25 -20.22 -0.75
C MET A 151 4.06 -20.70 -1.59
N VAL A 152 4.30 -21.07 -2.86
CA VAL A 152 3.23 -21.56 -3.75
C VAL A 152 2.59 -22.83 -3.20
N LYS A 153 3.41 -23.77 -2.71
CA LYS A 153 2.91 -25.00 -2.11
C LYS A 153 2.00 -24.71 -0.91
N ASP A 154 2.45 -23.87 0.03
CA ASP A 154 1.68 -23.54 1.23
C ASP A 154 0.36 -22.81 0.87
N VAL A 155 0.39 -21.87 -0.07
CA VAL A 155 -0.82 -21.19 -0.54
C VAL A 155 -1.81 -22.19 -1.16
N GLN A 156 -1.34 -23.10 -2.02
CA GLN A 156 -2.20 -24.08 -2.68
C GLN A 156 -2.77 -25.13 -1.73
N GLU A 157 -1.96 -25.67 -0.81
CA GLU A 157 -2.41 -26.66 0.19
C GLU A 157 -3.50 -26.08 1.10
N ASN A 158 -3.53 -24.75 1.27
CA ASN A 158 -4.52 -24.03 2.05
C ASN A 158 -5.58 -23.31 1.18
N GLY A 159 -5.73 -23.71 -0.08
CA GLY A 159 -6.85 -23.31 -0.94
C GLY A 159 -6.72 -21.96 -1.64
N GLY A 160 -5.51 -21.41 -1.78
CA GLY A 160 -5.23 -20.22 -2.59
C GLY A 160 -4.85 -20.53 -4.04
N LEU A 161 -4.66 -19.48 -4.84
CA LEU A 161 -4.56 -19.58 -6.31
C LEU A 161 -3.15 -19.39 -6.87
N TRP A 162 -2.14 -19.18 -6.03
CA TRP A 162 -0.79 -18.90 -6.54
C TRP A 162 -0.24 -20.06 -7.35
N THR A 163 0.51 -19.73 -8.37
CA THR A 163 1.33 -20.63 -9.17
C THR A 163 2.75 -20.10 -9.24
N LEU A 164 3.71 -20.97 -9.56
CA LEU A 164 5.08 -20.52 -9.81
C LEU A 164 5.15 -19.51 -10.97
N ASN A 165 4.25 -19.63 -11.96
CA ASN A 165 4.20 -18.72 -13.08
C ASN A 165 3.75 -17.30 -12.64
N ASP A 166 2.88 -17.19 -11.64
CA ASP A 166 2.49 -15.89 -11.09
C ASP A 166 3.70 -15.17 -10.46
N LEU A 167 4.54 -15.89 -9.71
CA LEU A 167 5.73 -15.33 -9.09
C LEU A 167 6.78 -14.94 -10.13
N VAL A 168 7.08 -15.83 -11.06
CA VAL A 168 8.11 -15.60 -12.09
C VAL A 168 7.76 -14.40 -12.96
N ASN A 169 6.48 -14.17 -13.28
CA ASN A 169 6.04 -13.07 -14.13
C ASN A 169 5.73 -11.77 -13.37
N TYR A 170 5.87 -11.73 -12.04
CA TYR A 170 5.67 -10.48 -11.30
C TYR A 170 6.72 -9.43 -11.69
N ASP A 171 6.31 -8.21 -12.00
CA ASP A 171 7.27 -7.14 -12.27
C ASP A 171 6.82 -5.81 -11.69
N VAL A 172 7.82 -5.00 -11.35
CA VAL A 172 7.69 -3.65 -10.79
C VAL A 172 7.50 -2.66 -11.93
N ALA A 173 6.63 -1.69 -11.73
CA ALA A 173 6.48 -0.58 -12.68
C ALA A 173 7.14 0.68 -12.13
N GLU A 174 7.77 1.46 -13.00
CA GLU A 174 8.06 2.87 -12.70
C GLU A 174 6.98 3.74 -13.33
N ARG A 175 6.31 4.53 -12.50
CA ARG A 175 5.21 5.39 -12.91
C ARG A 175 5.58 6.85 -12.73
N GLU A 176 5.16 7.67 -13.68
CA GLU A 176 5.26 9.13 -13.56
C GLU A 176 4.34 9.59 -12.40
N PRO A 177 4.86 10.33 -11.42
CA PRO A 177 4.07 10.81 -10.28
C PRO A 177 2.87 11.67 -10.67
N ILE A 178 1.94 11.80 -9.73
CA ILE A 178 0.96 12.89 -9.76
C ILE A 178 1.62 14.13 -9.20
N ILE A 179 1.61 15.21 -9.98
CA ILE A 179 2.20 16.49 -9.62
C ILE A 179 1.12 17.56 -9.77
N PHE A 180 0.92 18.35 -8.73
CA PHE A 180 0.00 19.48 -8.74
C PHE A 180 0.51 20.56 -7.79
N ASN A 181 -0.02 21.79 -7.92
CA ASN A 181 0.33 22.90 -7.05
C ASN A 181 -0.77 23.14 -6.02
N TYR A 182 -0.39 23.70 -4.88
CA TYR A 182 -1.31 24.26 -3.90
C TYR A 182 -0.65 25.46 -3.24
N GLY A 183 -1.13 26.67 -3.55
CA GLY A 183 -0.38 27.89 -3.30
C GLY A 183 1.02 27.83 -3.94
N ASP A 184 2.06 28.18 -3.17
CA ASP A 184 3.45 28.18 -3.64
C ASP A 184 4.13 26.80 -3.63
N TYR A 185 3.42 25.74 -3.23
CA TYR A 185 3.99 24.40 -3.09
C TYR A 185 3.70 23.52 -4.30
N LYS A 186 4.74 22.89 -4.83
CA LYS A 186 4.63 21.78 -5.80
C LYS A 186 4.55 20.45 -5.04
N ILE A 187 3.41 19.80 -5.07
CA ILE A 187 3.16 18.52 -4.41
C ILE A 187 3.40 17.38 -5.40
N THR A 188 4.20 16.40 -5.00
CA THR A 188 4.49 15.19 -5.78
C THR A 188 3.99 13.97 -5.02
N SER A 189 3.13 13.16 -5.63
CA SER A 189 2.45 12.05 -4.96
C SER A 189 2.23 10.84 -5.88
N SER A 190 1.71 9.75 -5.30
CA SER A 190 1.53 8.47 -5.97
C SER A 190 0.49 8.55 -7.10
N PRO A 191 0.77 8.00 -8.30
CA PRO A 191 -0.23 7.73 -9.33
C PRO A 191 -1.05 6.47 -9.04
N LEU A 192 -2.04 6.19 -9.90
CA LEU A 192 -2.70 4.88 -9.92
C LEU A 192 -1.64 3.76 -10.07
N PRO A 193 -1.83 2.60 -9.42
CA PRO A 193 -3.06 2.11 -8.79
C PRO A 193 -3.35 2.70 -7.39
N SER A 194 -2.48 3.54 -6.84
CA SER A 194 -2.78 4.29 -5.62
C SER A 194 -3.69 5.49 -5.91
N SER A 195 -4.80 5.59 -5.17
CA SER A 195 -5.70 6.75 -5.27
C SER A 195 -5.16 8.02 -4.60
N GLY A 196 -4.10 7.91 -3.79
CA GLY A 196 -3.71 8.95 -2.82
C GLY A 196 -3.42 10.31 -3.46
N GLY A 197 -2.58 10.34 -4.49
CA GLY A 197 -2.19 11.59 -5.16
C GLY A 197 -3.35 12.31 -5.83
N LEU A 198 -4.19 11.56 -6.55
CA LEU A 198 -5.38 12.11 -7.21
C LEU A 198 -6.42 12.62 -6.22
N VAL A 199 -6.68 11.88 -5.14
CA VAL A 199 -7.62 12.33 -4.10
C VAL A 199 -7.11 13.59 -3.41
N MET A 200 -5.81 13.67 -3.08
CA MET A 200 -5.23 14.89 -2.50
C MET A 200 -5.36 16.08 -3.45
N ALA A 201 -5.05 15.90 -4.74
CA ALA A 201 -5.20 16.96 -5.73
C ALA A 201 -6.66 17.43 -5.84
N GLY A 202 -7.61 16.49 -5.86
CA GLY A 202 -9.04 16.79 -5.88
C GLY A 202 -9.50 17.55 -4.63
N ILE A 203 -9.00 17.21 -3.45
CA ILE A 203 -9.33 17.91 -2.20
C ILE A 203 -8.73 19.32 -2.21
N PHE A 204 -7.43 19.44 -2.45
CA PHE A 204 -6.72 20.72 -2.31
C PHE A 204 -7.14 21.74 -3.35
N GLY A 205 -7.37 21.33 -4.60
CA GLY A 205 -7.90 22.23 -5.62
C GLY A 205 -9.24 22.84 -5.22
N GLN A 206 -10.16 22.04 -4.66
CA GLN A 206 -11.46 22.57 -4.19
C GLN A 206 -11.31 23.56 -3.04
N LEU A 207 -10.32 23.38 -2.17
CA LEU A 207 -10.13 24.26 -1.00
C LEU A 207 -9.45 25.58 -1.36
N GLU A 208 -8.58 25.57 -2.38
CA GLU A 208 -7.94 26.78 -2.90
C GLU A 208 -8.99 27.79 -3.42
N ASP A 209 -10.04 27.29 -4.08
CA ASP A 209 -11.11 28.13 -4.66
C ASP A 209 -12.12 28.67 -3.62
N GLN A 210 -12.10 28.17 -2.38
CA GLN A 210 -13.17 28.40 -1.38
C GLN A 210 -12.76 29.35 -0.24
N ASN A 211 -11.70 30.14 -0.41
CA ASN A 211 -11.13 31.01 0.65
C ASN A 211 -10.90 30.24 1.97
N TYR A 212 -10.52 28.97 1.89
CA TYR A 212 -10.42 28.07 3.04
C TYR A 212 -9.53 28.61 4.17
N GLN A 213 -8.47 29.37 3.83
CA GLN A 213 -7.55 29.94 4.82
C GLN A 213 -8.17 31.04 5.68
N ASP A 214 -9.13 31.79 5.14
CA ASP A 214 -9.77 32.93 5.82
C ASP A 214 -11.07 32.54 6.53
N ALA A 215 -11.55 31.32 6.31
CA ALA A 215 -12.78 30.80 6.91
C ALA A 215 -12.63 30.52 8.43
N ASN A 216 -13.74 30.66 9.17
CA ASN A 216 -13.77 30.29 10.60
C ASN A 216 -13.65 28.76 10.78
N GLU A 217 -13.46 28.29 12.01
CA GLU A 217 -13.24 26.86 12.29
C GLU A 217 -14.38 25.95 11.81
N ALA A 218 -15.64 26.38 11.97
CA ALA A 218 -16.80 25.61 11.54
C ALA A 218 -16.86 25.50 10.01
N ASP A 219 -16.70 26.63 9.32
CA ASP A 219 -16.69 26.68 7.86
C ASP A 219 -15.50 25.91 7.29
N ARG A 220 -14.31 26.00 7.90
CA ARG A 220 -13.14 25.20 7.50
C ARG A 220 -13.40 23.72 7.64
N THR A 221 -13.98 23.28 8.76
CA THR A 221 -14.32 21.88 8.97
C THR A 221 -15.32 21.41 7.92
N HIS A 222 -16.34 22.21 7.65
CA HIS A 222 -17.37 21.93 6.66
C HIS A 222 -16.79 21.82 5.24
N LEU A 223 -16.05 22.84 4.79
CA LEU A 223 -15.38 22.86 3.48
C LEU A 223 -14.46 21.65 3.30
N PHE A 224 -13.66 21.33 4.32
CA PHE A 224 -12.76 20.18 4.28
C PHE A 224 -13.51 18.85 4.14
N VAL A 225 -14.58 18.66 4.93
CA VAL A 225 -15.41 17.46 4.87
C VAL A 225 -16.09 17.33 3.51
N GLU A 226 -16.70 18.39 2.98
CA GLU A 226 -17.40 18.32 1.69
C GLU A 226 -16.41 18.11 0.53
N ALA A 227 -15.24 18.76 0.55
CA ALA A 227 -14.19 18.55 -0.45
C ALA A 227 -13.67 17.09 -0.43
N MET A 228 -13.45 16.53 0.77
CA MET A 228 -13.13 15.11 0.93
C MET A 228 -14.22 14.22 0.35
N ARG A 229 -15.49 14.45 0.70
CA ARG A 229 -16.61 13.64 0.21
C ARG A 229 -16.69 13.64 -1.31
N ASN A 230 -16.53 14.79 -1.95
CA ASN A 230 -16.47 14.89 -3.41
C ASN A 230 -15.33 14.06 -4.01
N ALA A 231 -14.10 14.21 -3.50
CA ALA A 231 -12.93 13.50 -4.02
C ALA A 231 -13.00 11.98 -3.78
N TYR A 232 -13.46 11.54 -2.60
CA TYR A 232 -13.65 10.12 -2.30
C TYR A 232 -14.80 9.50 -3.10
N TYR A 233 -15.82 10.29 -3.46
CA TYR A 233 -16.88 9.83 -4.35
C TYR A 233 -16.35 9.57 -5.77
N LYS A 234 -15.51 10.48 -6.30
CA LYS A 234 -14.80 10.26 -7.57
C LYS A 234 -13.87 9.05 -7.51
N ARG A 235 -13.14 8.88 -6.40
CA ARG A 235 -12.31 7.68 -6.16
C ARG A 235 -13.12 6.40 -6.31
N ALA A 236 -14.29 6.34 -5.66
CA ALA A 236 -15.14 5.15 -5.70
C ALA A 236 -15.72 4.86 -7.10
N GLN A 237 -15.84 5.87 -7.95
CA GLN A 237 -16.39 5.73 -9.31
C GLN A 237 -15.35 5.31 -10.35
N PHE A 238 -14.13 5.83 -10.26
CA PHE A 238 -13.21 5.84 -11.41
C PHE A 238 -11.82 5.27 -11.15
N MET A 239 -11.37 5.17 -9.90
CA MET A 239 -9.98 4.82 -9.63
C MET A 239 -9.78 3.30 -9.56
N GLY A 240 -8.83 2.81 -10.34
CA GLY A 240 -8.44 1.40 -10.41
C GLY A 240 -7.00 1.24 -10.91
N ASP A 241 -6.64 0.04 -11.34
CA ASP A 241 -5.33 -0.22 -11.95
C ASP A 241 -5.28 0.36 -13.37
N SER A 242 -4.39 1.33 -13.59
CA SER A 242 -4.22 2.00 -14.89
C SER A 242 -3.74 1.09 -16.00
N ASP A 243 -3.20 -0.10 -15.66
CA ASP A 243 -2.80 -1.08 -16.66
C ASP A 243 -4.02 -1.84 -17.25
N PHE A 244 -5.20 -1.69 -16.64
CA PHE A 244 -6.46 -2.32 -17.03
C PHE A 244 -7.59 -1.32 -17.31
N THR A 245 -7.51 -0.09 -16.79
CA THR A 245 -8.48 0.98 -17.06
C THR A 245 -8.09 1.81 -18.28
N HIS A 246 -9.07 2.45 -18.92
CA HIS A 246 -8.84 3.27 -20.11
C HIS A 246 -8.09 4.59 -19.85
N ASP A 247 -8.02 5.02 -18.59
CA ASP A 247 -7.48 6.31 -18.18
C ASP A 247 -6.76 6.19 -16.83
N ASP A 248 -5.83 7.11 -16.57
CA ASP A 248 -4.97 7.15 -15.39
C ASP A 248 -5.46 8.12 -14.29
N GLY A 249 -6.66 8.69 -14.47
CA GLY A 249 -7.32 9.58 -13.53
C GLY A 249 -6.84 11.04 -13.58
N ARG A 250 -5.87 11.41 -14.44
CA ARG A 250 -5.32 12.77 -14.50
C ARG A 250 -6.34 13.84 -14.94
N TRP A 251 -7.51 13.46 -15.45
CA TRP A 251 -8.60 14.43 -15.64
C TRP A 251 -9.03 15.11 -14.33
N LEU A 252 -8.84 14.48 -13.17
CA LEU A 252 -9.16 15.07 -11.87
C LEU A 252 -8.26 16.26 -11.52
N LEU A 253 -7.12 16.41 -12.21
CA LEU A 253 -6.21 17.55 -12.08
C LEU A 253 -6.65 18.77 -12.88
N LYS A 254 -7.65 18.64 -13.76
CA LYS A 254 -8.13 19.76 -14.58
C LYS A 254 -8.96 20.71 -13.72
N GLN A 255 -8.66 22.01 -13.79
CA GLN A 255 -9.42 23.04 -13.06
C GLN A 255 -10.92 22.93 -13.28
N SER A 256 -11.37 22.64 -14.51
CA SER A 256 -12.80 22.46 -14.82
C SER A 256 -13.48 21.36 -14.00
N GLU A 257 -12.76 20.29 -13.64
CA GLU A 257 -13.29 19.20 -12.82
C GLU A 257 -13.24 19.56 -11.33
N ILE A 258 -12.22 20.30 -10.90
CA ILE A 258 -12.14 20.89 -9.56
C ILE A 258 -13.31 21.85 -9.32
N ASP A 259 -13.51 22.83 -10.22
CA ASP A 259 -14.58 23.82 -10.16
C ASP A 259 -15.95 23.15 -10.05
N LYS A 260 -16.17 22.10 -10.87
CA LYS A 260 -17.41 21.32 -10.86
C LYS A 260 -17.63 20.58 -9.55
N MET A 261 -16.58 20.10 -8.89
CA MET A 261 -16.72 19.50 -7.55
C MET A 261 -17.00 20.58 -6.51
N ALA A 262 -16.20 21.66 -6.51
CA ALA A 262 -16.32 22.79 -5.58
C ALA A 262 -17.69 23.46 -5.65
N SER A 263 -18.30 23.56 -6.83
CA SER A 263 -19.64 24.15 -7.00
C SER A 263 -20.76 23.37 -6.31
N ASN A 264 -20.52 22.13 -5.86
CA ASN A 264 -21.49 21.36 -5.08
C ASN A 264 -21.39 21.62 -3.57
N ILE A 265 -20.44 22.44 -3.13
CA ILE A 265 -20.23 22.77 -1.71
C ILE A 265 -21.05 24.02 -1.39
N SER A 266 -21.96 23.90 -0.42
CA SER A 266 -22.73 25.02 0.13
C SER A 266 -22.36 25.23 1.59
N LEU A 267 -21.95 26.43 1.98
CA LEU A 267 -21.64 26.74 3.39
C LEU A 267 -22.87 26.63 4.32
N ASP A 268 -24.08 26.84 3.80
CA ASP A 268 -25.30 26.80 4.59
C ASP A 268 -25.80 25.37 4.86
N LYS A 269 -25.34 24.37 4.09
CA LYS A 269 -25.86 23.01 4.19
C LYS A 269 -24.91 21.94 3.65
N ALA A 270 -24.71 20.89 4.44
CA ALA A 270 -24.03 19.67 3.99
C ALA A 270 -24.85 18.90 2.95
N ARG A 271 -24.16 18.39 1.92
CA ARG A 271 -24.80 17.60 0.86
C ARG A 271 -25.30 16.26 1.42
N PRO A 272 -26.54 15.82 1.16
CA PRO A 272 -27.03 14.54 1.65
C PRO A 272 -26.20 13.34 1.13
N SER A 273 -25.82 12.41 2.00
CA SER A 273 -25.07 11.20 1.58
C SER A 273 -25.87 10.29 0.63
N SER A 274 -27.20 10.39 0.62
CA SER A 274 -28.05 9.72 -0.37
C SER A 274 -27.75 10.12 -1.82
N GLU A 275 -27.15 11.29 -2.03
CA GLU A 275 -26.70 11.74 -3.36
C GLU A 275 -25.30 11.20 -3.74
N MET A 276 -24.63 10.51 -2.82
CA MET A 276 -23.31 9.92 -3.00
C MET A 276 -23.31 8.42 -2.62
N PRO A 277 -24.12 7.57 -3.29
CA PRO A 277 -24.43 6.21 -2.85
C PRO A 277 -23.22 5.25 -2.84
N LEU A 278 -22.12 5.62 -3.49
CA LEU A 278 -20.88 4.82 -3.53
C LEU A 278 -19.96 5.07 -2.32
N LEU A 279 -20.22 6.11 -1.53
CA LEU A 279 -19.54 6.30 -0.27
C LEU A 279 -20.06 5.28 0.73
N THR A 280 -19.22 4.31 1.09
CA THR A 280 -19.55 3.29 2.07
C THR A 280 -18.98 3.65 3.43
N SER A 281 -19.76 3.44 4.49
CA SER A 281 -19.28 3.49 5.87
C SER A 281 -18.62 2.16 6.20
N GLY A 282 -17.32 2.04 5.93
CA GLY A 282 -16.51 0.84 6.20
C GLY A 282 -15.53 1.02 7.35
N SER A 283 -15.23 -0.08 8.04
CA SER A 283 -14.14 -0.18 9.02
C SER A 283 -12.81 0.29 8.42
N LYS A 284 -12.10 1.15 9.17
CA LYS A 284 -10.79 1.70 8.77
C LYS A 284 -9.71 0.63 8.95
N GLY A 285 -8.92 0.37 7.90
CA GLY A 285 -7.55 -0.11 8.11
C GLY A 285 -6.72 1.07 8.61
N THR A 286 -6.14 0.96 9.80
CA THR A 286 -5.49 2.09 10.49
C THR A 286 -3.98 2.04 10.46
N GLN A 287 -3.37 1.03 9.83
CA GLN A 287 -1.98 0.69 10.08
C GLN A 287 -1.25 0.35 8.78
N THR A 288 -0.37 1.26 8.38
CA THR A 288 0.73 1.04 7.44
C THR A 288 1.96 1.71 8.05
N THR A 289 3.16 1.34 7.62
CA THR A 289 4.38 2.07 7.98
C THR A 289 4.74 3.03 6.86
N HIS A 290 5.25 4.20 7.20
CA HIS A 290 5.82 5.15 6.27
C HIS A 290 7.17 5.62 6.82
N PHE A 291 8.16 5.73 5.95
CA PHE A 291 9.41 6.38 6.31
C PHE A 291 9.92 7.25 5.17
N SER A 292 10.67 8.28 5.55
CA SER A 292 11.30 9.20 4.60
C SER A 292 12.79 9.30 4.88
N VAL A 293 13.59 9.33 3.82
CA VAL A 293 15.05 9.43 3.87
C VAL A 293 15.51 10.54 2.94
N ILE A 294 16.46 11.35 3.41
CA ILE A 294 17.17 12.33 2.61
C ILE A 294 18.66 12.07 2.80
N ASP A 295 19.42 12.02 1.70
CA ASP A 295 20.88 11.84 1.76
C ASP A 295 21.64 13.17 1.61
N GLY A 296 22.97 13.12 1.80
CA GLY A 296 23.84 14.29 1.66
C GLY A 296 24.04 14.78 0.22
N TYR A 297 23.48 14.08 -0.78
CA TYR A 297 23.50 14.47 -2.19
C TYR A 297 22.19 15.11 -2.64
N GLY A 298 21.20 15.25 -1.74
CA GLY A 298 19.88 15.83 -2.04
C GLY A 298 18.85 14.82 -2.54
N ASN A 299 19.21 13.53 -2.67
CA ASN A 299 18.24 12.51 -3.07
C ASN A 299 17.24 12.29 -1.93
N ARG A 300 15.98 12.06 -2.30
CA ARG A 300 14.88 11.91 -1.35
C ARG A 300 14.11 10.63 -1.66
N ALA A 301 13.76 9.89 -0.62
CA ALA A 301 12.88 8.74 -0.71
C ALA A 301 11.74 8.90 0.30
N ALA A 302 10.51 8.69 -0.16
CA ALA A 302 9.31 8.58 0.66
C ALA A 302 8.66 7.23 0.33
N VAL A 303 8.71 6.30 1.28
CA VAL A 303 8.38 4.88 1.10
C VAL A 303 7.16 4.51 1.92
#